data_AF-A0A2S8NW33-F1
#
_entry.id   AF-A0A2S8NW33-F1
#
_cell.length_a   1.000
_cell.length_b   1.000
_cell.length_c   1.000
_cell.angle_alpha   90.00
_cell.angle_beta   90.00
_cell.angle_gamma   90.00
#
_symmetry.space_group_name_H-M   'P 1'
#
loop_
_entity.id
_entity.type
_entity.pdbx_description
1 polymer ?
#
loop_
_entity_poly.entity_id
_entity_poly.type
_entity_poly.pdbx_seq_one_letter_code
_entity_poly.pdbx_strand_id
1 'polypeptide(L)'
;MSEIYFNYDRYFEEILVRLTHYDRLVDFVTDEDAIRANIEKNKWLMFFTGNVEQEINNRKNEYTNTLILFGNQMVVYYCTLIESMVENFFFTIFASKPERLNEFFSSKGELKDNLGFSLKKFLESESKDAYVNDLSIKGANLCLEGGPNKFIKRIKELTGFQISQEVKEILDDLYYKRNRIIHNNEKFEISTEDLYKYRDVLFEILGKFHEQLTKLGAEIKDDYIKPFRVEAVNTVGNSHAH
;
A
#
# COMPACT_ATOMS: atom_id res chain seq x y z
N MET A 1 -16.75 -10.56 -14.58
CA MET A 1 -16.72 -9.10 -14.36
C MET A 1 -15.89 -8.85 -13.13
N SER A 2 -14.85 -8.01 -13.22
CA SER A 2 -14.11 -7.51 -12.05
C SER A 2 -15.05 -6.68 -11.19
N GLU A 3 -14.97 -6.84 -9.87
CA GLU A 3 -15.76 -6.04 -8.96
C GLU A 3 -15.30 -4.57 -9.02
N ILE A 4 -16.23 -3.63 -9.22
CA ILE A 4 -15.93 -2.19 -9.41
C ILE A 4 -16.01 -1.49 -8.05
N TYR A 5 -15.15 -1.86 -7.11
CA TYR A 5 -15.06 -1.19 -5.83
C TYR A 5 -13.62 -1.05 -5.35
N PHE A 6 -13.40 -0.05 -4.51
CA PHE A 6 -12.14 0.11 -3.80
C PHE A 6 -12.14 -0.73 -2.53
N ASN A 7 -11.22 -1.69 -2.42
CA ASN A 7 -11.15 -2.62 -1.30
C ASN A 7 -10.34 -2.03 -0.14
N TYR A 8 -10.95 -1.13 0.63
CA TYR A 8 -10.30 -0.47 1.77
C TYR A 8 -9.83 -1.50 2.80
N ASP A 9 -10.68 -2.47 3.14
CA ASP A 9 -10.41 -3.45 4.19
C ASP A 9 -9.15 -4.27 3.89
N ARG A 10 -8.99 -4.73 2.64
CA ARG A 10 -7.78 -5.45 2.21
C ARG A 10 -6.52 -4.62 2.46
N TYR A 11 -6.52 -3.35 2.06
CA TYR A 11 -5.33 -2.51 2.21
C TYR A 11 -5.06 -2.19 3.69
N PHE A 12 -6.11 -1.96 4.47
CA PHE A 12 -6.01 -1.75 5.91
C PHE A 12 -5.39 -2.97 6.62
N GLU A 13 -5.88 -4.17 6.34
CA GLU A 13 -5.34 -5.43 6.86
C GLU A 13 -3.88 -5.64 6.47
N GLU A 14 -3.54 -5.47 5.19
CA GLU A 14 -2.19 -5.66 4.67
C GLU A 14 -1.19 -4.68 5.33
N ILE A 15 -1.57 -3.42 5.55
CA ILE A 15 -0.73 -2.46 6.29
C ILE A 15 -0.53 -2.91 7.75
N LEU A 16 -1.60 -3.33 8.44
CA LEU A 16 -1.58 -3.66 9.86
C LEU A 16 -0.83 -4.96 10.17
N VAL A 17 -1.15 -6.03 9.44
CA VAL A 17 -0.68 -7.39 9.72
C VAL A 17 0.81 -7.52 9.46
N ARG A 18 1.31 -6.91 8.38
CA ARG A 18 2.71 -7.09 7.96
C ARG A 18 3.69 -6.45 8.93
N LEU A 19 3.39 -5.26 9.43
CA LEU A 19 4.24 -4.63 10.43
C LEU A 19 4.20 -5.38 11.76
N THR A 20 3.02 -5.87 12.17
CA THR A 20 2.90 -6.69 13.38
C THR A 20 3.74 -7.96 13.29
N HIS A 21 3.86 -8.58 12.10
CA HIS A 21 4.76 -9.71 11.91
C HIS A 21 6.23 -9.31 11.99
N TYR A 22 6.61 -8.15 11.46
CA TYR A 22 7.97 -7.63 11.59
C TYR A 22 8.32 -7.35 13.05
N ASP A 23 7.45 -6.65 13.79
CA ASP A 23 7.64 -6.33 15.20
C ASP A 23 7.85 -7.60 16.04
N ARG A 24 7.04 -8.64 15.82
CA ARG A 24 7.22 -9.94 16.49
C ARG A 24 8.56 -10.60 16.18
N LEU A 25 9.10 -10.40 14.98
CA LEU A 25 10.44 -10.89 14.65
C LEU A 25 11.50 -10.07 15.38
N VAL A 26 11.37 -8.74 15.44
CA VAL A 26 12.27 -7.88 16.23
C VAL A 26 12.28 -8.32 17.69
N ASP A 27 11.12 -8.52 18.30
CA ASP A 27 10.98 -8.99 19.68
C ASP A 27 11.71 -10.33 19.88
N PHE A 28 11.50 -11.30 18.97
CA PHE A 28 12.17 -12.59 19.05
C PHE A 28 13.70 -12.50 18.91
N VAL A 29 14.21 -11.66 18.01
CA VAL A 29 15.65 -11.52 17.78
C VAL A 29 16.36 -10.80 18.94
N THR A 30 15.63 -9.96 19.67
CA THR A 30 16.16 -9.20 20.81
C THR A 30 16.02 -9.93 22.15
N ASP A 31 15.17 -10.96 22.23
CA ASP A 31 14.97 -11.81 23.41
C ASP A 31 15.96 -13.00 23.43
N GLU A 32 17.03 -12.85 24.23
CA GLU A 32 18.05 -13.90 24.39
C GLU A 32 17.49 -15.19 25.02
N ASP A 33 16.49 -15.09 25.89
CA ASP A 33 15.86 -16.25 26.52
C ASP A 33 15.00 -17.01 25.50
N ALA A 34 14.31 -16.30 24.60
CA ALA A 34 13.60 -16.91 23.48
C ALA A 34 14.55 -17.66 22.53
N ILE A 35 15.71 -17.08 22.22
CA ILE A 35 16.75 -17.72 21.40
C ILE A 35 17.30 -18.96 22.12
N ARG A 36 17.62 -18.85 23.42
CA ARG A 36 18.11 -19.97 24.22
C ARG A 36 17.10 -21.13 24.26
N ALA A 37 15.83 -20.83 24.53
CA ALA A 37 14.76 -21.83 24.51
C ALA A 37 14.61 -22.50 23.13
N ASN A 38 14.78 -21.75 22.04
CA ASN A 38 14.76 -22.31 20.68
C ASN A 38 15.91 -23.30 20.44
N ILE A 39 17.13 -22.94 20.86
CA ILE A 39 18.31 -23.81 20.75
C ILE A 39 18.13 -25.08 21.58
N GLU A 40 17.67 -24.96 22.82
CA GLU A 40 17.47 -26.10 23.73
C GLU A 40 16.41 -27.08 23.23
N LYS A 41 15.36 -26.56 22.58
CA LYS A 41 14.32 -27.38 21.92
C LYS A 41 14.88 -28.11 20.70
N ASN A 42 15.84 -27.52 19.99
CA ASN A 42 16.49 -28.07 18.82
C ASN A 42 17.83 -28.76 19.16
N LYS A 43 17.80 -29.74 20.08
CA LYS A 43 18.97 -30.44 20.63
C LYS A 43 19.98 -30.97 19.61
N TRP A 44 19.54 -31.28 18.39
CA TRP A 44 20.42 -31.66 17.29
C TRP A 44 21.49 -30.58 16.98
N LEU A 45 21.16 -29.30 17.13
CA LEU A 45 22.07 -28.19 16.87
C LEU A 45 23.21 -28.10 17.91
N MET A 46 22.93 -28.48 19.17
CA MET A 46 23.94 -28.49 20.23
C MET A 46 25.05 -29.53 20.01
N PHE A 47 24.86 -30.52 19.13
CA PHE A 47 25.89 -31.52 18.81
C PHE A 47 27.09 -30.95 18.04
N PHE A 48 26.95 -29.81 17.35
CA PHE A 48 28.00 -29.27 16.49
C PHE A 48 28.93 -28.27 17.19
N THR A 49 28.46 -27.57 18.23
CA THR A 49 29.17 -26.41 18.79
C THR A 49 29.73 -26.68 20.19
N GLY A 50 29.07 -27.54 20.99
CA GLY A 50 29.48 -27.85 22.36
C GLY A 50 29.47 -26.66 23.34
N ASN A 51 29.10 -25.45 22.89
CA ASN A 51 29.07 -24.22 23.66
C ASN A 51 27.78 -23.44 23.34
N VAL A 52 26.85 -23.42 24.31
CA VAL A 52 25.54 -22.78 24.17
C VAL A 52 25.65 -21.28 23.97
N GLU A 53 26.56 -20.60 24.68
CA GLU A 53 26.72 -19.14 24.60
C GLU A 53 27.30 -18.70 23.26
N GLN A 54 28.22 -19.50 22.70
CA GLN A 54 28.71 -19.24 21.34
C GLN A 54 27.59 -19.40 20.31
N GLU A 55 26.74 -20.43 20.46
CA GLU A 55 25.63 -20.66 19.55
C GLU A 55 24.55 -19.57 19.67
N ILE A 56 24.24 -19.09 20.88
CA ILE A 56 23.32 -17.95 21.07
C ILE A 56 23.83 -16.73 20.29
N ASN A 57 25.12 -16.39 20.43
CA ASN A 57 25.70 -15.26 19.70
C ASN A 57 25.67 -15.44 18.18
N ASN A 58 25.99 -16.64 17.69
CA ASN A 58 25.89 -16.96 16.26
C ASN A 58 24.46 -16.76 15.74
N ARG A 59 23.46 -17.30 16.46
CA ARG A 59 22.04 -17.20 16.09
C ARG A 59 21.54 -15.77 16.13
N LYS A 60 21.92 -15.01 17.15
CA LYS A 60 21.59 -13.58 17.25
C LYS A 60 22.09 -12.83 16.02
N ASN A 61 23.33 -13.07 15.59
CA ASN A 61 23.89 -12.47 14.40
C ASN A 61 23.18 -12.91 13.11
N GLU A 62 22.91 -14.20 12.95
CA GLU A 62 22.17 -14.75 11.80
C GLU A 62 20.76 -14.15 11.69
N TYR A 63 20.03 -14.11 12.81
CA TYR A 63 18.69 -13.55 12.86
C TYR A 63 18.69 -12.05 12.65
N THR A 64 19.67 -11.31 13.18
CA THR A 64 19.84 -9.88 12.92
C THR A 64 20.07 -9.61 11.43
N ASN A 65 20.95 -10.38 10.77
CA ASN A 65 21.18 -10.26 9.33
C ASN A 65 19.92 -10.56 8.51
N THR A 66 19.14 -11.54 8.97
CA THR A 66 17.86 -11.89 8.35
C THR A 66 16.81 -10.79 8.54
N LEU A 67 16.77 -10.16 9.71
CA LEU A 67 15.89 -9.05 10.02
C LEU A 67 16.19 -7.83 9.13
N ILE A 68 17.47 -7.52 8.89
CA ILE A 68 17.88 -6.47 7.93
C ILE A 68 17.32 -6.77 6.54
N LEU A 69 17.42 -8.02 6.07
CA LEU A 69 16.85 -8.42 4.78
C LEU A 69 15.34 -8.20 4.75
N PHE A 70 14.64 -8.62 5.81
CA PHE A 70 13.19 -8.40 5.92
C PHE A 70 12.82 -6.92 5.92
N GLY A 71 13.56 -6.05 6.62
CA GLY A 71 13.32 -4.60 6.61
C GLY A 71 13.43 -4.00 5.21
N ASN A 72 14.41 -4.42 4.42
CA ASN A 72 14.53 -4.02 3.01
C ASN A 72 13.38 -4.55 2.15
N GLN A 73 12.93 -5.80 2.38
CA GLN A 73 11.76 -6.34 1.68
C GLN A 73 10.45 -5.64 2.08
N MET A 74 10.33 -5.18 3.32
CA MET A 74 9.19 -4.36 3.77
C MET A 74 9.12 -3.03 3.02
N VAL A 75 10.26 -2.37 2.77
CA VAL A 75 10.32 -1.17 1.93
C VAL A 75 9.80 -1.44 0.52
N VAL A 76 10.26 -2.52 -0.12
CA VAL A 76 9.79 -2.92 -1.46
C VAL A 76 8.29 -3.20 -1.43
N TYR A 77 7.82 -3.95 -0.43
CA TYR A 77 6.43 -4.30 -0.24
C TYR A 77 5.53 -3.06 -0.06
N TYR A 78 5.92 -2.10 0.77
CA TYR A 78 5.15 -0.86 0.96
C TYR A 78 5.05 -0.02 -0.31
N CYS A 79 6.11 0.05 -1.13
CA CYS A 79 6.01 0.66 -2.46
C CYS A 79 4.97 -0.05 -3.33
N THR A 80 5.03 -1.38 -3.42
CA THR A 80 4.06 -2.16 -4.21
C THR A 80 2.63 -1.98 -3.69
N LEU A 81 2.46 -1.87 -2.37
CA LEU A 81 1.16 -1.66 -1.76
C LEU A 81 0.58 -0.28 -2.12
N ILE A 82 1.38 0.77 -2.07
CA ILE A 82 0.98 2.12 -2.51
C ILE A 82 0.62 2.13 -4.00
N GLU A 83 1.42 1.51 -4.85
CA GLU A 83 1.13 1.42 -6.29
C GLU A 83 -0.20 0.72 -6.53
N SER A 84 -0.44 -0.40 -5.85
CA SER A 84 -1.72 -1.12 -5.95
C SER A 84 -2.90 -0.29 -5.44
N MET A 85 -2.74 0.42 -4.31
CA MET A 85 -3.78 1.32 -3.78
C MET A 85 -4.11 2.43 -4.78
N VAL A 86 -3.09 3.07 -5.35
CA VAL A 86 -3.27 4.16 -6.32
C VAL A 86 -3.90 3.65 -7.62
N GLU A 87 -3.48 2.48 -8.12
CA GLU A 87 -4.11 1.85 -9.29
C GLU A 87 -5.60 1.61 -9.05
N ASN A 88 -5.93 0.96 -7.93
CA ASN A 88 -7.30 0.61 -7.58
C ASN A 88 -8.16 1.88 -7.38
N PHE A 89 -7.59 2.92 -6.77
CA PHE A 89 -8.23 4.22 -6.63
C PHE A 89 -8.62 4.83 -7.98
N PHE A 90 -7.68 4.93 -8.93
CA PHE A 90 -7.98 5.46 -10.25
C PHE A 90 -8.95 4.57 -11.03
N PHE A 91 -8.73 3.24 -10.99
CA PHE A 91 -9.62 2.28 -11.63
C PHE A 91 -11.06 2.43 -11.13
N THR A 92 -11.24 2.50 -9.81
CA THR A 92 -12.57 2.65 -9.19
C THR A 92 -13.24 3.94 -9.66
N ILE A 93 -12.53 5.06 -9.75
CA ILE A 93 -13.10 6.32 -10.27
C ILE A 93 -13.50 6.16 -11.74
N PHE A 94 -12.61 5.64 -12.59
CA PHE A 94 -12.85 5.56 -14.02
C PHE A 94 -13.93 4.55 -14.39
N ALA A 95 -13.97 3.41 -13.71
CA ALA A 95 -14.96 2.37 -13.96
C ALA A 95 -16.34 2.74 -13.40
N SER A 96 -16.43 3.40 -12.25
CA SER A 96 -17.71 3.88 -11.70
C SER A 96 -18.23 5.14 -12.42
N LYS A 97 -17.33 5.97 -12.95
CA LYS A 97 -17.64 7.25 -13.62
C LYS A 97 -16.83 7.42 -14.91
N PRO A 98 -17.20 6.72 -15.99
CA PRO A 98 -16.43 6.72 -17.26
C PRO A 98 -16.26 8.10 -17.88
N GLU A 99 -17.18 9.04 -17.62
CA GLU A 99 -17.05 10.43 -18.05
C GLU A 99 -15.81 11.11 -17.48
N ARG A 100 -15.40 10.76 -16.25
CA ARG A 100 -14.19 11.28 -15.60
C ARG A 100 -12.92 10.81 -16.29
N LEU A 101 -12.90 9.57 -16.80
CA LEU A 101 -11.80 9.08 -17.63
C LEU A 101 -11.64 9.96 -18.87
N ASN A 102 -12.74 10.22 -19.58
CA ASN A 102 -12.70 11.06 -20.78
C ASN A 102 -12.28 12.49 -20.44
N GLU A 103 -12.87 13.14 -19.43
CA GLU A 103 -12.50 14.49 -18.98
C GLU A 103 -11.01 14.59 -18.63
N PHE A 104 -10.50 13.61 -17.87
CA PHE A 104 -9.13 13.61 -17.39
C PHE A 104 -8.10 13.45 -18.52
N PHE A 105 -8.38 12.60 -19.52
CA PHE A 105 -7.44 12.33 -20.60
C PHE A 105 -7.62 13.24 -21.83
N SER A 106 -8.80 13.84 -22.04
CA SER A 106 -9.15 14.58 -23.27
C SER A 106 -8.19 15.72 -23.62
N SER A 107 -7.59 16.36 -22.61
CA SER A 107 -6.67 17.49 -22.76
C SER A 107 -5.19 17.09 -22.63
N LYS A 108 -4.88 15.79 -22.47
CA LYS A 108 -3.55 15.32 -22.07
C LYS A 108 -2.68 14.74 -23.18
N GLY A 109 -2.84 15.22 -24.42
CA GLY A 109 -1.95 14.91 -25.56
C GLY A 109 -1.55 13.43 -25.63
N GLU A 110 -0.27 13.15 -25.40
CA GLU A 110 0.32 11.80 -25.38
C GLU A 110 -0.42 10.80 -24.47
N LEU A 111 -0.88 11.21 -23.28
CA LEU A 111 -1.63 10.32 -22.39
C LEU A 111 -2.99 9.91 -22.99
N LYS A 112 -3.62 10.79 -23.77
CA LYS A 112 -4.86 10.49 -24.51
C LYS A 112 -4.59 9.44 -25.58
N ASP A 113 -3.50 9.59 -26.31
CA ASP A 113 -3.11 8.67 -27.36
C ASP A 113 -2.76 7.30 -26.77
N ASN A 114 -2.06 7.28 -25.64
CA ASN A 114 -1.70 6.06 -24.90
C ASN A 114 -2.90 5.35 -24.27
N LEU A 115 -3.98 6.07 -23.93
CA LEU A 115 -5.24 5.44 -23.50
C LEU A 115 -5.82 4.56 -24.61
N GLY A 116 -5.56 4.93 -25.87
CA GLY A 116 -5.71 4.03 -27.02
C GLY A 116 -7.16 3.71 -27.38
N PHE A 117 -8.05 4.71 -27.30
CA PHE A 117 -9.42 4.57 -27.79
C PHE A 117 -9.41 4.13 -29.26
N SER A 118 -10.16 3.08 -29.57
CA SER A 118 -10.18 2.46 -30.89
C SER A 118 -11.55 1.85 -31.16
N LEU A 119 -12.20 2.31 -32.23
CA LEU A 119 -13.47 1.74 -32.68
C LEU A 119 -13.34 0.24 -32.99
N LYS A 120 -12.18 -0.19 -33.50
CA LYS A 120 -11.91 -1.62 -33.75
C LYS A 120 -11.98 -2.42 -32.44
N LYS A 121 -11.26 -1.98 -31.40
CA LYS A 121 -11.28 -2.65 -30.09
C LYS A 121 -12.68 -2.61 -29.45
N PHE A 122 -13.43 -1.52 -29.66
CA PHE A 122 -14.82 -1.43 -29.21
C PHE A 122 -15.72 -2.47 -29.89
N LEU A 123 -15.60 -2.66 -31.21
CA LEU A 123 -16.37 -3.66 -31.96
C LEU A 123 -15.96 -5.10 -31.62
N GLU A 124 -14.71 -5.31 -31.19
CA GLU A 124 -14.19 -6.60 -30.72
C GLU A 124 -14.56 -6.91 -29.27
N SER A 125 -15.06 -5.93 -28.51
CA SER A 125 -15.41 -6.08 -27.09
C SER A 125 -16.75 -6.78 -26.90
N GLU A 126 -16.87 -7.60 -25.87
CA GLU A 126 -18.10 -8.34 -25.54
C GLU A 126 -19.30 -7.40 -25.28
N SER A 127 -19.02 -6.22 -24.75
CA SER A 127 -20.01 -5.18 -24.48
C SER A 127 -19.35 -3.81 -24.36
N LYS A 128 -20.17 -2.77 -24.35
CA LYS A 128 -19.72 -1.40 -24.01
C LYS A 128 -19.05 -1.38 -22.62
N ASP A 129 -19.63 -2.07 -21.64
CA ASP A 129 -19.14 -2.04 -20.26
C ASP A 129 -17.79 -2.77 -20.14
N ALA A 130 -17.62 -3.89 -20.86
CA ALA A 130 -16.33 -4.57 -20.97
C ALA A 130 -15.25 -3.65 -21.57
N TYR A 131 -15.58 -2.92 -22.63
CA TYR A 131 -14.64 -1.98 -23.24
C TYR A 131 -14.27 -0.82 -22.31
N VAL A 132 -15.25 -0.27 -21.58
CA VAL A 132 -15.04 0.79 -20.60
C VAL A 132 -14.19 0.32 -19.43
N ASN A 133 -14.40 -0.92 -18.97
CA ASN A 133 -13.58 -1.53 -17.93
C ASN A 133 -12.12 -1.65 -18.37
N ASP A 134 -11.86 -2.13 -19.59
CA ASP A 134 -10.51 -2.21 -20.15
C ASP A 134 -9.82 -0.86 -20.27
N LEU A 135 -10.57 0.18 -20.69
CA LEU A 135 -10.06 1.55 -20.73
C LEU A 135 -9.79 2.09 -19.33
N SER A 136 -10.60 1.73 -18.34
CA SER A 136 -10.41 2.14 -16.95
C SER A 136 -9.16 1.52 -16.34
N ILE A 137 -8.90 0.24 -16.61
CA ILE A 137 -7.66 -0.45 -16.21
C ILE A 137 -6.44 0.22 -16.84
N LYS A 138 -6.49 0.52 -18.14
CA LYS A 138 -5.39 1.23 -18.82
C LYS A 138 -5.19 2.63 -18.28
N GLY A 139 -6.28 3.38 -18.08
CA GLY A 139 -6.24 4.72 -17.51
C GLY A 139 -5.60 4.73 -16.13
N ALA A 140 -5.97 3.78 -15.27
CA ALA A 140 -5.38 3.62 -13.94
C ALA A 140 -3.87 3.36 -14.00
N ASN A 141 -3.44 2.44 -14.88
CA ASN A 141 -2.03 2.15 -15.11
C ASN A 141 -1.24 3.36 -15.62
N LEU A 142 -1.78 4.08 -16.62
CA LEU A 142 -1.17 5.33 -17.11
C LEU A 142 -1.06 6.39 -16.00
N CYS A 143 -1.97 6.37 -15.02
CA CYS A 143 -1.91 7.27 -13.88
C CYS A 143 -0.82 6.91 -12.86
N LEU A 144 -0.34 5.66 -12.83
CA LEU A 144 0.81 5.23 -12.02
C LEU A 144 2.16 5.55 -12.67
N GLU A 145 2.22 5.57 -13.99
CA GLU A 145 3.50 5.68 -14.72
C GLU A 145 4.32 6.90 -14.31
N GLY A 146 5.59 6.68 -14.01
CA GLY A 146 6.59 7.70 -13.68
C GLY A 146 6.64 8.14 -12.21
N GLY A 147 6.09 7.32 -11.29
CA GLY A 147 6.40 7.36 -9.86
C GLY A 147 5.55 8.32 -9.02
N PRO A 148 5.93 8.51 -7.73
CA PRO A 148 5.09 9.16 -6.72
C PRO A 148 4.70 10.58 -7.09
N ASN A 149 5.66 11.39 -7.50
CA ASN A 149 5.40 12.77 -7.90
C ASN A 149 4.36 12.89 -9.02
N LYS A 150 4.34 11.95 -9.98
CA LYS A 150 3.36 11.97 -11.08
C LYS A 150 1.98 11.53 -10.61
N PHE A 151 1.86 10.41 -9.90
CA PHE A 151 0.52 9.97 -9.47
C PHE A 151 -0.08 10.94 -8.44
N ILE A 152 0.72 11.56 -7.57
CA ILE A 152 0.24 12.58 -6.61
C ILE A 152 -0.33 13.79 -7.35
N LYS A 153 0.37 14.27 -8.38
CA LYS A 153 -0.12 15.37 -9.24
C LYS A 153 -1.45 14.98 -9.90
N ARG A 154 -1.54 13.76 -10.41
CA ARG A 154 -2.75 13.24 -11.08
C ARG A 154 -3.93 13.08 -10.11
N ILE A 155 -3.69 12.64 -8.88
CA ILE A 155 -4.72 12.59 -7.82
C ILE A 155 -5.25 14.00 -7.57
N LYS A 156 -4.36 14.99 -7.44
CA LYS A 156 -4.75 16.40 -7.26
C LYS A 156 -5.56 16.94 -8.43
N GLU A 157 -5.18 16.63 -9.66
CA GLU A 157 -5.92 17.05 -10.85
C GLU A 157 -7.31 16.43 -10.92
N LEU A 158 -7.45 15.15 -10.54
CA LEU A 158 -8.72 14.42 -10.64
C LEU A 158 -9.68 14.75 -9.49
N THR A 159 -9.16 14.99 -8.29
CA THR A 159 -9.98 15.12 -7.06
C THR A 159 -9.89 16.48 -6.39
N GLY A 160 -8.93 17.32 -6.78
CA GLY A 160 -8.59 18.55 -6.07
C GLY A 160 -7.81 18.33 -4.77
N PHE A 161 -7.65 17.08 -4.32
CA PHE A 161 -6.96 16.76 -3.08
C PHE A 161 -5.46 16.97 -3.18
N GLN A 162 -4.88 17.63 -2.17
CA GLN A 162 -3.46 17.87 -2.07
C GLN A 162 -2.85 17.05 -0.93
N ILE A 163 -1.93 16.15 -1.30
CA ILE A 163 -1.08 15.43 -0.35
C ILE A 163 -0.08 16.41 0.27
N SER A 164 0.11 16.30 1.59
CA SER A 164 1.02 17.14 2.37
C SER A 164 2.47 17.01 1.90
N GLN A 165 3.29 18.02 2.19
CA GLN A 165 4.70 18.00 1.80
C GLN A 165 5.48 16.92 2.58
N GLU A 166 5.16 16.73 3.86
CA GLU A 166 5.73 15.68 4.71
C GLU A 166 5.48 14.28 4.14
N VAL A 167 4.24 13.96 3.74
CA VAL A 167 3.91 12.69 3.11
C VAL A 167 4.70 12.48 1.82
N LYS A 168 4.87 13.52 1.01
CA LYS A 168 5.67 13.43 -0.24
C LYS A 168 7.13 13.11 0.04
N GLU A 169 7.73 13.76 1.04
CA GLU A 169 9.13 13.52 1.39
C GLU A 169 9.36 12.08 1.87
N ILE A 170 8.44 11.55 2.66
CA ILE A 170 8.49 10.16 3.11
C ILE A 170 8.28 9.19 1.94
N LEU A 171 7.36 9.48 1.01
CA LEU A 171 7.19 8.69 -0.22
C LEU A 171 8.43 8.72 -1.11
N ASP A 172 9.06 9.89 -1.27
CA ASP A 172 10.27 10.03 -2.07
C ASP A 172 11.43 9.23 -1.45
N ASP A 173 11.60 9.27 -0.13
CA ASP A 173 12.57 8.42 0.58
C ASP A 173 12.27 6.92 0.41
N LEU A 174 11.01 6.51 0.56
CA LEU A 174 10.59 5.12 0.39
C LEU A 174 10.90 4.61 -1.02
N TYR A 175 10.52 5.38 -2.05
CA TYR A 175 10.78 5.01 -3.45
C TYR A 175 12.26 5.07 -3.81
N TYR A 176 13.01 6.01 -3.23
CA TYR A 176 14.46 6.07 -3.38
C TYR A 176 15.13 4.80 -2.86
N LYS A 177 14.80 4.39 -1.62
CA LYS A 177 15.31 3.14 -1.03
C LYS A 177 14.89 1.93 -1.84
N ARG A 178 13.62 1.81 -2.22
CA ARG A 178 13.12 0.71 -3.07
C ARG A 178 13.91 0.59 -4.37
N ASN A 179 14.15 1.71 -5.06
CA ASN A 179 14.88 1.68 -6.33
C ASN A 179 16.33 1.21 -6.14
N ARG A 180 17.01 1.65 -5.08
CA ARG A 180 18.38 1.21 -4.76
C ARG A 180 18.44 -0.26 -4.33
N ILE A 181 17.44 -0.73 -3.57
CA ILE A 181 17.32 -2.15 -3.20
C ILE A 181 17.14 -3.01 -4.46
N ILE A 182 16.19 -2.67 -5.34
CA ILE A 182 15.84 -3.49 -6.50
C ILE A 182 16.93 -3.44 -7.59
N HIS A 183 17.41 -2.25 -7.94
CA HIS A 183 18.28 -2.07 -9.10
C HIS A 183 19.76 -2.14 -8.78
N ASN A 184 20.15 -1.79 -7.54
CA ASN A 184 21.56 -1.76 -7.13
C ASN A 184 21.89 -2.86 -6.10
N ASN A 185 20.91 -3.67 -5.69
CA ASN A 185 21.05 -4.69 -4.64
C ASN A 185 21.63 -4.12 -3.32
N GLU A 186 21.27 -2.87 -3.03
CA GLU A 186 21.76 -2.18 -1.85
C GLU A 186 20.99 -2.60 -0.60
N LYS A 187 21.69 -2.68 0.53
CA LYS A 187 21.12 -3.00 1.83
C LYS A 187 21.13 -1.77 2.71
N PHE A 188 19.96 -1.38 3.17
CA PHE A 188 19.78 -0.32 4.15
C PHE A 188 19.58 -0.93 5.53
N GLU A 189 20.10 -0.28 6.56
CA GLU A 189 19.65 -0.52 7.94
C GLU A 189 18.32 0.20 8.11
N ILE A 190 17.22 -0.56 8.10
CA ILE A 190 15.87 -0.04 8.24
C ILE A 190 15.43 -0.25 9.69
N SER A 191 15.24 0.86 10.41
CA SER A 191 14.75 0.81 11.78
C SER A 191 13.24 0.52 11.84
N THR A 192 12.76 0.06 12.99
CA THR A 192 11.31 -0.10 13.22
C THR A 192 10.60 1.25 13.12
N GLU A 193 11.24 2.33 13.59
CA GLU A 193 10.74 3.70 13.47
C GLU A 193 10.56 4.13 12.00
N ASP A 194 11.48 3.75 11.11
CA ASP A 194 11.34 4.02 9.67
C ASP A 194 10.11 3.28 9.10
N LEU A 195 9.93 2.01 9.46
CA LEU A 195 8.77 1.24 9.02
C LEU A 195 7.44 1.80 9.56
N TYR A 196 7.42 2.32 10.79
CA TYR A 196 6.26 3.01 11.34
C TYR A 196 5.94 4.29 10.57
N LYS A 197 6.94 5.11 10.24
CA LYS A 197 6.73 6.32 9.41
C LYS A 197 6.13 5.97 8.05
N TYR A 198 6.64 4.92 7.39
CA TYR A 198 6.08 4.47 6.11
C TYR A 198 4.63 3.98 6.28
N ARG A 199 4.36 3.15 7.30
CA ARG A 199 3.00 2.66 7.62
C ARG A 199 2.03 3.82 7.79
N ASP A 200 2.41 4.84 8.56
CA ASP A 200 1.52 5.97 8.87
C ASP A 200 1.16 6.75 7.60
N VAL A 201 2.12 6.92 6.69
CA VAL A 201 1.87 7.49 5.35
C VAL A 201 0.92 6.61 4.54
N LEU A 202 1.07 5.29 4.56
CA LEU A 202 0.15 4.39 3.86
C LEU A 202 -1.27 4.51 4.40
N PHE A 203 -1.45 4.56 5.73
CA PHE A 203 -2.76 4.76 6.34
C PHE A 203 -3.37 6.14 6.03
N GLU A 204 -2.56 7.19 6.03
CA GLU A 204 -3.02 8.54 5.67
C GLU A 204 -3.53 8.55 4.22
N ILE A 205 -2.76 8.02 3.27
CA ILE A 205 -3.15 7.93 1.86
C ILE A 205 -4.42 7.09 1.70
N LEU A 206 -4.48 5.93 2.35
CA LEU A 206 -5.63 5.03 2.30
C LEU A 206 -6.90 5.72 2.82
N GLY A 207 -6.81 6.41 3.96
CA GLY A 207 -7.92 7.20 4.52
C GLY A 207 -8.36 8.33 3.59
N LYS A 208 -7.41 8.99 2.92
CA LYS A 208 -7.72 10.04 1.94
C LYS A 208 -8.38 9.49 0.68
N PHE A 209 -7.97 8.32 0.20
CA PHE A 209 -8.65 7.65 -0.91
C PHE A 209 -10.08 7.30 -0.55
N HIS A 210 -10.31 6.77 0.65
CA HIS A 210 -11.65 6.52 1.17
C HIS A 210 -12.51 7.80 1.14
N GLU A 211 -12.02 8.90 1.72
CA GLU A 211 -12.73 10.18 1.74
C GLU A 211 -13.08 10.69 0.33
N GLN A 212 -12.13 10.65 -0.61
CA GLN A 212 -12.35 11.15 -1.97
C GLN A 212 -13.31 10.28 -2.76
N LEU A 213 -13.18 8.96 -2.67
CA LEU A 213 -14.10 8.02 -3.32
C LEU A 213 -15.52 8.17 -2.78
N THR A 214 -15.66 8.35 -1.45
CA THR A 214 -16.96 8.60 -0.81
C THR A 214 -17.58 9.89 -1.35
N LYS A 215 -16.82 11.00 -1.43
CA LYS A 215 -17.29 12.28 -2.00
C LYS A 215 -17.70 12.14 -3.47
N LEU A 216 -17.01 11.29 -4.20
CA LEU A 216 -17.33 10.96 -5.58
C LEU A 216 -18.50 9.98 -5.70
N GLY A 217 -19.04 9.41 -4.61
CA GLY A 217 -20.11 8.42 -4.65
C GLY A 217 -19.69 7.11 -5.33
N ALA A 218 -18.41 6.77 -5.29
CA ALA A 218 -17.91 5.48 -5.77
C ALA A 218 -18.11 4.39 -4.71
N GLU A 219 -18.21 3.13 -5.15
CA GLU A 219 -18.38 1.99 -4.25
C GLU A 219 -17.06 1.65 -3.54
N ILE A 220 -17.16 1.41 -2.23
CA ILE A 220 -16.03 1.09 -1.36
C ILE A 220 -16.45 -0.09 -0.49
N LYS A 221 -15.56 -1.07 -0.37
CA LYS A 221 -15.66 -2.12 0.64
C LYS A 221 -14.86 -1.71 1.88
N ASP A 222 -15.59 -1.33 2.94
CA ASP A 222 -15.06 -0.71 4.16
C ASP A 222 -15.73 -1.24 5.45
N ASP A 223 -15.90 -2.55 5.58
CA ASP A 223 -16.58 -3.20 6.71
C ASP A 223 -15.92 -2.89 8.06
N TYR A 224 -14.62 -2.55 8.11
CA TYR A 224 -13.94 -2.12 9.33
C TYR A 224 -14.31 -0.71 9.80
N ILE A 225 -14.73 0.19 8.91
CA ILE A 225 -15.04 1.59 9.25
C ILE A 225 -16.53 1.78 9.59
N LYS A 226 -17.42 0.99 8.97
CA LYS A 226 -18.87 1.11 9.16
C LYS A 226 -19.33 1.17 10.63
N PRO A 227 -18.79 0.38 11.57
CA PRO A 227 -19.22 0.43 12.98
C PRO A 227 -18.99 1.80 13.62
N PHE A 228 -17.89 2.48 13.30
CA PHE A 228 -17.51 3.77 13.88
C PHE A 228 -18.33 4.95 13.33
N ARG A 229 -19.00 4.79 12.18
CA ARG A 229 -19.86 5.84 11.58
C ARG A 229 -21.24 5.92 12.23
N VAL A 230 -21.76 4.81 12.76
CA VAL A 230 -23.10 4.76 13.38
C VAL A 230 -23.11 5.48 14.74
N GLU A 231 -21.99 5.49 15.47
CA GLU A 231 -21.87 6.16 16.76
C GLU A 231 -21.75 7.70 16.65
N ALA A 232 -21.12 8.21 15.59
CA ALA A 232 -20.99 9.65 15.36
C ALA A 232 -22.31 10.35 15.00
N VAL A 233 -23.24 9.65 14.36
CA VAL A 233 -24.57 10.20 14.04
C VAL A 233 -25.48 10.21 15.28
N ASN A 234 -25.35 9.20 16.15
CA ASN A 234 -26.16 9.08 17.37
C ASN A 234 -25.70 10.00 18.52
N THR A 235 -24.48 10.54 18.47
CA THR A 235 -23.96 11.47 19.48
C THR A 235 -24.31 12.94 19.21
N VAL A 236 -24.58 13.31 17.96
CA VAL A 236 -25.02 14.68 17.60
C VAL A 236 -26.54 14.86 17.77
N GLY A 237 -27.31 13.76 17.83
CA GLY A 237 -28.77 13.78 18.00
C GLY A 237 -29.30 13.92 19.43
N ASN A 238 -28.44 13.86 20.45
CA ASN A 238 -28.86 13.80 21.87
C ASN A 238 -28.43 15.00 22.73
N SER A 239 -27.92 16.10 22.15
CA SER A 239 -27.49 17.29 22.90
C SER A 239 -28.54 18.42 23.01
N HIS A 240 -29.78 18.20 22.57
CA HIS A 240 -30.88 19.14 22.72
C HIS A 240 -32.11 18.48 23.36
N ALA A 241 -31.96 18.03 24.60
CA ALA A 241 -33.08 17.79 25.49
C ALA A 241 -32.59 17.87 26.94
N HIS A 242 -32.45 19.09 27.47
CA HIS A 242 -32.69 19.42 28.89
C HIS A 242 -32.86 20.94 29.04
#